data_AF-A0A9W7PCQ3-F1
#
_entry.id   AF-A0A9W7PCQ3-F1
#
_cell.length_a   1.000
_cell.length_b   1.000
_cell.length_c   1.000
_cell.angle_alpha   90.00
_cell.angle_beta   90.00
_cell.angle_gamma   90.00
#
_symmetry.space_group_name_H-M   'P 1'
#
loop_
_entity.id
_entity.type
_entity.pdbx_description
1 polymer ?
#
loop_
_entity_poly.entity_id
_entity_poly.type
_entity_poly.pdbx_seq_one_letter_code
_entity_poly.pdbx_strand_id
1 'polypeptide(L)'
;MFLHCFKSQGKRYFYLTRYIGKQTNTKSQYERFYSFGNENVTLERLSLWMLDTSFIPKELIELGISKKDLSKWKERVLEKKQAAS
;
A
#
# COMPACT_ATOMS: atom_id res chain seq x y z
N MET A 1 -1.61 -1.49 -9.86
CA MET A 1 -1.20 -0.84 -8.60
C MET A 1 -0.55 -1.88 -7.69
N PHE A 2 0.41 -1.49 -6.86
CA PHE A 2 1.02 -2.40 -5.90
C PHE A 2 1.39 -1.68 -4.59
N LEU A 3 1.51 -2.48 -3.51
CA LEU A 3 1.94 -1.99 -2.21
C LEU A 3 3.47 -1.89 -2.16
N HIS A 4 3.97 -0.67 -2.02
CA HIS A 4 5.40 -0.39 -1.88
C HIS A 4 5.75 -0.17 -0.41
N CYS A 5 6.79 -0.85 0.07
CA CYS A 5 7.35 -0.70 1.40
C CYS A 5 8.63 0.14 1.34
N PHE A 6 8.64 1.26 2.05
CA PHE A 6 9.80 2.14 2.16
C PHE A 6 10.38 2.07 3.58
N LYS A 7 11.70 1.90 3.72
CA LYS A 7 12.37 1.88 5.02
C LYS A 7 13.01 3.25 5.28
N SER A 8 12.74 3.82 6.44
CA SER A 8 13.32 5.09 6.89
C SER A 8 13.58 5.02 8.39
N GLN A 9 14.81 5.33 8.80
CA GLN A 9 15.23 5.34 10.22
C GLN A 9 14.81 4.05 10.98
N GLY A 10 15.03 2.88 10.37
CA GLY A 10 14.67 1.59 10.96
C GLY A 10 13.18 1.23 10.89
N LYS A 11 12.29 2.19 10.60
CA LYS A 11 10.84 1.98 10.47
C LYS A 11 10.47 1.69 9.02
N ARG A 12 9.37 0.95 8.82
CA ARG A 12 8.80 0.69 7.49
C ARG A 12 7.47 1.40 7.31
N TYR A 13 7.27 1.94 6.11
CA TYR A 13 6.08 2.68 5.72
C TYR A 13 5.53 2.12 4.41
N PHE A 14 4.21 2.04 4.30
CA PHE A 14 3.55 1.44 3.14
C PHE A 14 2.76 2.47 2.35
N TYR A 15 2.86 2.35 1.03
CA TYR A 15 2.22 3.25 0.07
C TYR A 15 1.59 2.45 -1.06
N LEU A 16 0.43 2.89 -1.56
CA LEU A 16 -0.04 2.46 -2.88
C LEU A 16 0.71 3.23 -3.94
N THR A 17 1.23 2.45 -4.88
CA THR A 17 2.07 2.94 -5.96
C THR A 17 1.52 2.45 -7.30
N ARG A 18 1.54 3.32 -8.31
CA ARG A 18 1.26 2.96 -9.71
C ARG A 18 2.45 3.30 -10.58
N TYR A 19 2.63 2.52 -11.63
CA TYR A 19 3.59 2.82 -12.68
C TYR A 19 3.02 3.93 -13.55
N ILE A 20 3.80 4.98 -13.76
CA ILE A 20 3.41 6.16 -14.57
C ILE A 20 4.28 6.30 -15.83
N GLY A 21 5.12 5.30 -16.12
CA GLY A 21 6.05 5.36 -17.25
C GLY A 21 7.27 6.23 -16.98
N LYS A 22 8.19 6.24 -17.95
CA LYS A 22 9.34 7.15 -17.96
C LYS A 22 8.86 8.54 -18.38
N GLN A 23 8.68 9.42 -17.41
CA GLN A 23 8.40 10.83 -17.66
C GLN A 23 9.70 11.53 -18.09
N THR A 24 9.63 12.44 -19.05
CA THR A 24 10.79 13.20 -19.56
C THR A 24 11.45 14.05 -18.47
N ASN A 25 10.68 14.50 -17.47
CA ASN A 25 11.13 15.44 -16.45
C ASN A 25 11.27 14.86 -15.04
N THR A 26 10.92 13.59 -14.80
CA THR A 26 11.03 12.98 -13.47
C THR A 26 11.85 11.69 -13.48
N LYS A 27 12.76 11.55 -12.52
CA LYS A 27 13.56 10.33 -12.34
C LYS A 27 12.72 9.12 -11.89
N SER A 28 11.52 9.36 -11.35
CA SER A 28 10.65 8.28 -10.87
C SER A 28 9.73 7.78 -11.97
N GLN A 29 9.70 6.45 -12.15
CA GLN A 29 8.73 5.77 -13.02
C GLN A 29 7.44 5.41 -12.27
N TYR A 30 7.36 5.82 -11.01
CA TYR A 30 6.33 5.41 -10.08
C TYR A 30 5.76 6.62 -9.34
N GLU A 31 4.45 6.62 -9.17
CA GLU A 31 3.73 7.59 -8.36
C GLU A 31 3.19 6.91 -7.11
N ARG A 32 3.50 7.50 -5.95
CA ARG A 32 2.90 7.13 -4.66
C ARG A 32 1.72 8.04 -4.44
N PHE A 33 0.52 7.49 -4.41
CA PHE A 33 -0.71 8.29 -4.36
C PHE A 33 -1.56 8.04 -3.12
N TYR A 34 -1.21 7.04 -2.30
CA TYR A 34 -1.87 6.82 -1.02
C TYR A 34 -0.87 6.30 0.01
N SER A 35 -0.91 6.86 1.22
CA SER A 35 -0.08 6.42 2.35
C SER A 35 -0.93 5.67 3.36
N PHE A 36 -0.52 4.45 3.70
CA PHE A 36 -1.12 3.71 4.81
C PHE A 36 -0.51 4.10 6.16
N GLY A 37 0.79 4.42 6.18
CA GLY A 37 1.56 4.63 7.40
C GLY A 37 2.47 3.45 7.72
N ASN A 38 2.73 3.23 9.02
CA ASN A 38 3.62 2.16 9.48
C ASN A 38 2.97 0.76 9.35
N GLU A 39 3.74 -0.28 9.66
CA GLU A 39 3.32 -1.70 9.59
C GLU A 39 2.01 -1.98 10.34
N ASN A 40 1.88 -1.53 11.58
CA ASN A 40 0.69 -1.80 12.41
C ASN A 40 -0.54 -1.06 11.86
N VAL A 41 -0.41 0.23 11.55
CA VAL A 41 -1.50 1.03 10.96
C VAL A 41 -1.95 0.44 9.63
N THR A 42 -1.00 -0.06 8.83
CA THR A 42 -1.31 -0.70 7.54
C THR A 42 -2.13 -1.98 7.75
N LEU A 43 -1.74 -2.84 8.69
CA LEU A 43 -2.48 -4.08 8.98
C LEU A 43 -3.88 -3.81 9.53
N GLU A 44 -4.04 -2.81 10.40
CA GLU A 44 -5.33 -2.39 10.92
C GLU A 44 -6.25 -1.91 9.80
N ARG A 45 -5.76 -0.97 8.96
CA ARG A 45 -6.53 -0.45 7.82
C ARG A 45 -6.93 -1.55 6.83
N LEU A 46 -5.98 -2.41 6.44
CA LEU A 46 -6.28 -3.49 5.51
C LEU A 46 -7.27 -4.50 6.11
N SER A 47 -7.20 -4.76 7.41
CA SER A 47 -8.16 -5.63 8.08
C SER A 47 -9.55 -5.01 8.11
N LEU A 48 -9.65 -3.71 8.40
CA LEU A 48 -10.91 -2.96 8.34
C LEU A 48 -11.51 -2.97 6.94
N TRP A 49 -10.72 -2.69 5.91
CA TRP A 49 -11.16 -2.67 4.51
C TRP A 49 -11.64 -4.03 3.99
N MET A 50 -11.08 -5.13 4.51
CA MET A 50 -11.55 -6.48 4.17
C MET A 50 -12.90 -6.80 4.82
N LEU A 51 -13.15 -6.28 6.02
CA LEU A 51 -14.41 -6.46 6.75
C LEU A 51 -15.51 -5.59 6.13
N ASP A 52 -15.21 -4.31 5.90
CA ASP A 52 -16.13 -3.34 5.35
C ASP A 52 -15.41 -2.42 4.36
N THR A 53 -15.81 -2.52 3.08
CA THR A 53 -15.23 -1.76 1.99
C THR A 53 -15.64 -0.29 1.98
N SER A 54 -16.62 0.12 2.80
CA SER A 54 -17.04 1.53 2.94
C SER A 54 -15.96 2.40 3.57
N PHE A 55 -15.03 1.82 4.31
CA PHE A 55 -13.86 2.50 4.87
C PHE A 55 -12.75 2.74 3.85
N ILE A 56 -12.87 2.21 2.63
CA ILE A 56 -11.91 2.46 1.56
C ILE A 56 -12.22 3.86 0.99
N PRO A 57 -11.21 4.76 0.88
CA PRO A 57 -11.37 6.03 0.21
C PRO A 57 -11.99 5.87 -1.18
N LYS A 58 -12.94 6.75 -1.54
CA LYS A 58 -13.68 6.63 -2.80
C LYS A 58 -12.77 6.63 -4.02
N GLU A 59 -11.73 7.46 -3.99
CA GLU A 59 -10.73 7.55 -5.06
C GLU A 59 -10.01 6.21 -5.28
N LEU A 60 -9.87 5.41 -4.23
CA LEU A 60 -9.26 4.09 -4.29
C LEU A 60 -10.24 3.00 -4.79
N ILE A 61 -11.53 3.13 -4.48
CA ILE A 61 -12.59 2.26 -5.02
C ILE A 61 -12.71 2.49 -6.54
N GLU A 62 -12.68 3.74 -6.99
CA GLU A 62 -12.72 4.12 -8.40
C GLU A 62 -11.54 3.57 -9.21
N LEU A 63 -10.40 3.33 -8.57
CA LEU A 63 -9.24 2.67 -9.18
C LEU A 63 -9.38 1.15 -9.31
N GLY A 64 -10.51 0.57 -8.88
CA GLY A 64 -10.82 -0.84 -9.05
C GLY A 64 -10.12 -1.77 -8.06
N ILE A 65 -9.86 -1.32 -6.82
CA ILE A 65 -9.30 -2.19 -5.78
C ILE A 65 -10.25 -3.33 -5.47
N SER A 66 -9.74 -4.56 -5.60
CA SER A 66 -10.47 -5.77 -5.25
C SER A 66 -10.11 -6.27 -3.85
N LYS A 67 -10.99 -7.09 -3.25
CA LYS A 67 -10.65 -7.83 -2.02
C LYS A 67 -9.37 -8.67 -2.16
N LYS A 68 -9.11 -9.21 -3.36
CA LYS A 68 -7.88 -9.97 -3.66
C LYS A 68 -6.62 -9.10 -3.53
N ASP A 69 -6.69 -7.83 -3.92
CA ASP A 69 -5.59 -6.89 -3.74
C ASP A 69 -5.34 -6.62 -2.25
N LEU A 70 -6.41 -6.43 -1.47
CA LEU A 70 -6.31 -6.25 -0.02
C LEU A 70 -5.63 -7.44 0.66
N SER A 71 -6.03 -8.67 0.31
CA SER A 71 -5.41 -9.90 0.83
C SER A 71 -3.92 -9.96 0.51
N LYS A 72 -3.54 -9.74 -0.76
CA LYS A 72 -2.13 -9.73 -1.19
C LYS A 72 -1.30 -8.66 -0.48
N TRP A 73 -1.89 -7.48 -0.25
CA TRP A 73 -1.22 -6.40 0.46
C TRP A 73 -1.02 -6.75 1.93
N LYS A 74 -2.01 -7.37 2.57
CA LYS A 74 -1.92 -7.81 3.97
C LYS A 74 -0.84 -8.86 4.14
N GLU A 75 -0.79 -9.88 3.27
CA GLU A 75 0.28 -10.89 3.24
C GLU A 75 1.66 -10.24 3.13
N ARG A 76 1.84 -9.33 2.16
CA ARG A 76 3.12 -8.62 1.97
C ARG A 76 3.56 -7.82 3.20
N VAL A 77 2.62 -7.22 3.95
CA VAL A 77 2.96 -6.51 5.19
C VAL A 77 3.41 -7.49 6.27
N LEU A 78 2.72 -8.63 6.40
CA LEU A 78 3.08 -9.68 7.35
C LEU A 78 4.46 -10.28 7.06
N GLU A 79 4.76 -10.58 5.79
CA GLU A 79 6.08 -11.06 5.35
C GLU A 79 7.19 -10.07 5.73
N LYS A 80 6.98 -8.78 5.48
CA LYS A 80 7.97 -7.76 5.85
C LYS A 80 8.12 -7.71 7.36
N LYS A 81 7.03 -7.70 8.13
CA LYS A 81 7.08 -7.67 9.60
C LYS A 81 7.89 -8.83 10.17
N GLN A 82 7.68 -10.06 9.67
CA GLN A 82 8.43 -11.25 10.09
C GLN A 82 9.92 -11.16 9.73
N ALA A 83 10.27 -10.61 8.56
CA ALA A 83 11.68 -10.40 8.17
C ALA A 83 12.42 -9.29 8.95
N ALA A 84 11.80 -8.71 9.99
CA ALA A 84 12.45 -7.80 10.94
C ALA A 84 12.63 -8.41 12.35
N SER A 85 12.10 -9.62 12.57
CA SER A 85 12.25 -10.41 13.81
C SER A 85 13.37 -11.42 13.64
#